data_AF-A0A0F9VH89-F1
#
_entry.id   AF-A0A0F9VH89-F1
#
_cell.length_a   1.000
_cell.length_b   1.000
_cell.length_c   1.000
_cell.angle_alpha   90.00
_cell.angle_beta   90.00
_cell.angle_gamma   90.00
#
_symmetry.space_group_name_H-M   'P 1'
#
loop_
_entity.id
_entity.type
_entity.pdbx_description
1 polymer ?
#
loop_
_entity_poly.entity_id
_entity_poly.type
_entity_poly.pdbx_seq_one_letter_code
_entity_poly.pdbx_strand_id
1 'polypeptide(L)'
;MAEVEVIGAVRGFVSPGAIVPPKQGIYESSDVARTRLGTRLQVGPRIFYYAKYAADVAVGELVGVDTSVGDVVDTDDVIVCDGNYTAPIGATKIEILLSGRTKDAHAGGFFHITGNTGVGYTYGIKGNSATGEKINSTDLALDAATSFILELYDPLVLALANDTTDFAITGSPFNHLRECPSSAAVDDCPTGVCPIPFDISIAPYGWVQTWGPANVLQDGAAATTKGQPAAVSDGDAGAVQLANAYTEHIVGYGMEDGDTSGHAPVFLQLIP
;
A
#
# COMPACT_ATOMS: atom_id res chain seq x y z
N MET A 1 30.87 -19.61 48.96
CA MET A 1 29.58 -19.04 48.59
C MET A 1 29.57 -18.99 47.07
N ALA A 2 28.75 -19.83 46.43
CA ALA A 2 28.59 -19.82 44.98
C ALA A 2 27.35 -18.99 44.67
N GLU A 3 27.52 -17.91 43.90
CA GLU A 3 26.41 -17.15 43.36
C GLU A 3 25.78 -17.92 42.20
N VAL A 4 24.46 -18.09 42.28
CA VAL A 4 23.62 -18.67 41.23
C VAL A 4 23.13 -17.51 40.37
N GLU A 5 23.61 -17.44 39.13
CA GLU A 5 23.16 -16.49 38.13
C GLU A 5 21.78 -16.90 37.61
N VAL A 6 20.76 -16.06 37.88
CA VAL A 6 19.40 -16.28 37.40
C VAL A 6 19.29 -15.81 35.94
N ILE A 7 19.40 -16.76 35.02
CA ILE A 7 19.05 -16.57 33.61
C ILE A 7 17.52 -16.52 33.52
N GLY A 8 16.97 -15.35 33.19
CA GLY A 8 15.52 -15.15 33.14
C GLY A 8 15.07 -14.01 32.25
N ALA A 9 15.44 -14.00 30.98
CA ALA A 9 14.73 -13.20 29.97
C ALA A 9 13.72 -14.11 29.26
N VAL A 10 12.50 -14.21 29.82
CA VAL A 10 11.34 -14.73 29.10
C VAL A 10 11.07 -13.77 27.95
N ARG A 11 11.56 -14.11 26.75
CA ARG A 11 11.11 -13.46 25.51
C ARG A 11 9.62 -13.76 25.39
N GLY A 12 8.80 -12.77 25.75
CA GLY A 12 7.37 -12.83 25.57
C GLY A 12 7.06 -13.19 24.12
N PHE A 13 6.51 -14.38 23.92
CA PHE A 13 5.95 -14.80 22.64
C PHE A 13 4.69 -13.95 22.46
N VAL A 14 4.83 -12.84 21.74
CA VAL A 14 3.68 -12.02 21.36
C VAL A 14 2.87 -12.86 20.38
N SER A 15 1.62 -13.17 20.71
CA SER A 15 0.76 -13.94 19.80
C SER A 15 0.70 -13.23 18.45
N PRO A 16 0.71 -13.97 17.32
CA PRO A 16 0.34 -13.40 16.03
C PRO A 16 -1.03 -12.73 16.19
N GLY A 17 -1.07 -11.39 16.12
CA GLY A 17 -2.31 -10.61 16.29
C GLY A 17 -2.37 -9.66 17.50
N ALA A 18 -1.35 -9.57 18.37
CA ALA A 18 -1.32 -8.46 19.32
C ALA A 18 -0.97 -7.16 18.58
N ILE A 19 -1.91 -6.22 18.54
CA ILE A 19 -1.69 -4.88 18.01
C ILE A 19 -0.73 -4.17 18.97
N VAL A 20 0.57 -4.22 18.67
CA VAL A 20 1.54 -3.32 19.28
C VAL A 20 1.10 -1.91 18.87
N PRO A 21 0.78 -1.01 19.82
CA PRO A 21 0.39 0.35 19.48
C PRO A 21 1.49 0.95 18.59
N PRO A 22 1.15 1.49 17.42
CA PRO A 22 2.17 2.04 16.54
C PRO A 22 2.91 3.15 17.28
N LYS A 23 4.24 3.13 17.20
CA LYS A 23 5.13 4.07 17.90
C LYS A 23 5.16 5.47 17.26
N GLN A 24 4.24 5.77 16.34
CA GLN A 24 4.20 7.00 15.55
C GLN A 24 2.79 7.59 15.59
N GLY A 25 2.68 8.84 15.99
CA GLY A 25 1.43 9.59 16.01
C GLY A 25 0.91 9.91 14.61
N ILE A 26 -0.40 10.22 14.50
CA ILE A 26 -1.05 10.56 13.21
C ILE A 26 -0.56 11.86 12.57
N TYR A 27 0.21 12.66 13.31
CA TYR A 27 0.81 13.92 12.85
C TYR A 27 2.34 13.89 12.86
N GLU A 28 2.91 12.68 12.77
CA GLU A 28 4.35 12.46 12.71
C GLU A 28 4.70 11.73 11.40
N SER A 29 5.87 12.02 10.85
CA SER A 29 6.48 11.27 9.73
C SER A 29 7.75 10.55 10.21
N SER A 30 8.24 9.58 9.42
CA SER A 30 9.44 8.81 9.73
C SER A 30 10.25 8.48 8.46
N ASP A 31 11.57 8.47 8.59
CA ASP A 31 12.55 8.05 7.58
C ASP A 31 12.60 6.52 7.41
N VAL A 32 12.21 5.79 8.47
CA VAL A 32 12.08 4.34 8.49
C VAL A 32 10.64 3.91 8.78
N ALA A 33 10.22 2.79 8.21
CA ALA A 33 8.91 2.22 8.53
C ALA A 33 8.81 1.84 10.02
N ARG A 34 7.83 2.40 10.74
CA ARG A 34 7.55 2.12 12.16
C ARG A 34 6.56 0.99 12.38
N THR A 35 5.78 0.66 11.35
CA THR A 35 4.89 -0.50 11.30
C THR A 35 4.74 -0.97 9.84
N ARG A 36 4.01 -2.05 9.62
CA ARG A 36 3.69 -2.59 8.30
C ARG A 36 2.84 -1.58 7.51
N LEU A 37 3.12 -1.43 6.20
CA LEU A 37 2.23 -0.69 5.30
C LEU A 37 0.83 -1.31 5.29
N GLY A 38 -0.21 -0.46 5.27
CA GLY A 38 -1.60 -0.88 5.40
C GLY A 38 -2.02 -1.25 6.82
N THR A 39 -1.20 -0.97 7.85
CA THR A 39 -1.66 -1.08 9.24
C THR A 39 -2.78 -0.07 9.47
N ARG A 40 -3.96 -0.53 9.90
CA ARG A 40 -5.11 0.31 10.24
C ARG A 40 -4.98 0.89 11.65
N LEU A 41 -5.29 2.18 11.80
CA LEU A 41 -5.40 2.89 13.07
C LEU A 41 -6.71 3.68 13.11
N GLN A 42 -7.50 3.48 14.15
CA GLN A 42 -8.73 4.23 14.37
C GLN A 42 -8.55 5.25 15.50
N VAL A 43 -8.92 6.51 15.24
CA VAL A 43 -8.89 7.60 16.21
C VAL A 43 -10.26 8.29 16.22
N GLY A 44 -11.10 7.92 17.20
CA GLY A 44 -12.49 8.36 17.22
C GLY A 44 -13.24 7.91 15.96
N PRO A 45 -13.89 8.82 15.20
CA PRO A 45 -14.59 8.49 13.96
C PRO A 45 -13.67 8.45 12.72
N ARG A 46 -12.38 8.77 12.86
CA ARG A 46 -11.42 8.82 11.75
C ARG A 46 -10.64 7.52 11.66
N ILE A 47 -10.37 7.04 10.46
CA ILE A 47 -9.57 5.85 10.19
C ILE A 47 -8.39 6.24 9.34
N PHE A 48 -7.23 5.70 9.70
CA PHE A 48 -5.95 5.95 9.07
C PHE A 48 -5.29 4.63 8.70
N TYR A 49 -4.50 4.66 7.65
CA TYR A 49 -3.63 3.56 7.25
C TYR A 49 -2.19 4.02 7.19
N TYR A 50 -1.27 3.17 7.66
CA TYR A 50 0.15 3.46 7.60
C TYR A 50 0.65 3.28 6.16
N ALA A 51 1.30 4.29 5.61
CA ALA A 51 1.63 4.36 4.19
C ALA A 51 3.07 4.84 3.94
N LYS A 52 3.52 4.66 2.69
CA LYS A 52 4.76 5.19 2.14
C LYS A 52 4.45 6.12 0.97
N TYR A 53 4.96 7.33 1.03
CA TYR A 53 4.86 8.35 -0.01
C TYR A 53 6.04 8.25 -0.99
N ALA A 54 5.79 8.62 -2.24
CA ALA A 54 6.76 8.63 -3.34
C ALA A 54 6.87 9.98 -4.05
N ALA A 55 6.08 10.96 -3.63
CA ALA A 55 6.19 12.36 -4.01
C ALA A 55 5.97 13.24 -2.78
N ASP A 56 6.51 14.44 -2.80
CA ASP A 56 6.16 15.47 -1.82
C ASP A 56 4.66 15.78 -1.95
N VAL A 57 4.00 15.94 -0.81
CA VAL A 57 2.56 16.24 -0.74
C VAL A 57 2.30 17.23 0.39
N ALA A 58 1.35 18.14 0.19
CA ALA A 58 0.94 19.08 1.22
C ALA A 58 -0.12 18.47 2.16
N VAL A 59 -0.36 19.19 3.26
CA VAL A 59 -1.44 18.84 4.18
C VAL A 59 -2.81 19.06 3.53
N GLY A 60 -3.73 18.13 3.74
CA GLY A 60 -5.10 18.20 3.25
C GLY A 60 -5.24 17.85 1.77
N GLU A 61 -4.17 17.51 1.07
CA GLU A 61 -4.26 16.98 -0.29
C GLU A 61 -4.81 15.55 -0.28
N LEU A 62 -5.69 15.28 -1.23
CA LEU A 62 -6.09 13.94 -1.62
C LEU A 62 -4.92 13.25 -2.31
N VAL A 63 -4.59 12.06 -1.84
CA VAL A 63 -3.50 11.26 -2.36
C VAL A 63 -4.02 9.95 -2.93
N GLY A 64 -3.33 9.47 -3.95
CA GLY A 64 -3.63 8.22 -4.63
C GLY A 64 -2.37 7.40 -4.88
N VAL A 65 -2.58 6.13 -5.22
CA VAL A 65 -1.53 5.26 -5.73
C VAL A 65 -1.57 5.27 -7.26
N ASP A 66 -0.38 5.29 -7.85
CA ASP A 66 -0.16 4.94 -9.25
C ASP A 66 -0.14 3.41 -9.38
N THR A 67 -1.25 2.82 -9.81
CA THR A 67 -1.41 1.37 -9.91
C THR A 67 -0.42 0.77 -10.91
N SER A 68 0.00 1.52 -11.93
CA SER A 68 0.98 1.06 -12.93
C SER A 68 2.35 0.71 -12.34
N VAL A 69 2.67 1.24 -11.16
CA VAL A 69 3.95 0.99 -10.46
C VAL A 69 3.90 -0.31 -9.65
N GLY A 70 2.75 -0.60 -9.04
CA GLY A 70 2.59 -1.69 -8.08
C GLY A 70 1.93 -2.94 -8.64
N ASP A 71 1.12 -2.81 -9.68
CA ASP A 71 0.33 -3.90 -10.22
C ASP A 71 1.12 -4.71 -11.25
N VAL A 72 0.77 -5.98 -11.35
CA VAL A 72 1.16 -6.86 -12.45
C VAL A 72 -0.12 -7.42 -13.01
N VAL A 73 -0.39 -7.09 -14.27
CA VAL A 73 -1.49 -7.69 -15.03
C VAL A 73 -1.33 -9.21 -15.07
N ASP A 74 -2.43 -9.91 -15.27
CA ASP A 74 -2.44 -11.35 -15.50
C ASP A 74 -1.31 -11.76 -16.46
N THR A 75 -0.41 -12.60 -15.95
CA THR A 75 0.82 -13.01 -16.62
C THR A 75 0.95 -14.53 -16.56
N ASP A 76 1.17 -15.11 -17.73
CA ASP A 76 1.19 -16.56 -17.94
C ASP A 76 2.60 -17.13 -17.75
N ASP A 77 2.69 -18.30 -17.12
CA ASP A 77 3.85 -19.21 -17.17
C ASP A 77 5.22 -18.60 -16.79
N VAL A 78 5.29 -17.61 -15.89
CA VAL A 78 6.57 -17.00 -15.46
C VAL A 78 7.02 -17.34 -14.03
N ILE A 79 6.36 -18.28 -13.34
CA ILE A 79 6.83 -18.73 -12.02
C ILE A 79 7.92 -19.79 -12.16
N VAL A 80 9.07 -19.55 -11.55
CA VAL A 80 10.21 -20.47 -11.52
C VAL A 80 10.09 -21.38 -10.29
N CYS A 81 9.89 -22.68 -10.51
CA CYS A 81 9.66 -23.68 -9.47
C CYS A 81 10.73 -24.78 -9.43
N ASP A 82 11.64 -24.85 -10.41
CA ASP A 82 12.61 -25.94 -10.57
C ASP A 82 14.06 -25.58 -10.18
N GLY A 83 14.32 -24.34 -9.76
CA GLY A 83 15.65 -23.92 -9.31
C GLY A 83 15.73 -23.59 -7.82
N ASN A 84 16.44 -22.52 -7.45
CA ASN A 84 16.80 -22.22 -6.06
C ASN A 84 15.58 -21.89 -5.19
N TYR A 85 14.55 -21.29 -5.76
CA TYR A 85 13.29 -20.97 -5.08
C TYR A 85 12.17 -21.88 -5.53
N THR A 86 12.31 -23.19 -5.26
CA THR A 86 11.20 -24.12 -5.42
C THR A 86 9.96 -23.63 -4.67
N ALA A 87 8.77 -23.83 -5.22
CA ALA A 87 7.49 -23.39 -4.63
C ALA A 87 6.62 -24.55 -4.08
N PRO A 88 7.13 -25.43 -3.17
CA PRO A 88 6.32 -26.47 -2.57
C PRO A 88 5.31 -25.92 -1.56
N ILE A 89 4.40 -26.78 -1.08
CA ILE A 89 3.55 -26.49 0.08
C ILE A 89 4.45 -26.04 1.24
N GLY A 90 4.07 -24.93 1.90
CA GLY A 90 4.83 -24.36 3.00
C GLY A 90 5.84 -23.29 2.61
N ALA A 91 6.17 -23.12 1.33
CA ALA A 91 7.11 -22.10 0.89
C ALA A 91 6.51 -20.69 1.05
N THR A 92 7.36 -19.74 1.41
CA THR A 92 7.00 -18.31 1.58
C THR A 92 7.76 -17.40 0.62
N LYS A 93 8.63 -17.96 -0.22
CA LYS A 93 9.39 -17.24 -1.24
C LYS A 93 9.23 -17.96 -2.56
N ILE A 94 8.91 -17.21 -3.59
CA ILE A 94 8.78 -17.68 -4.96
C ILE A 94 9.65 -16.81 -5.87
N GLU A 95 10.28 -17.40 -6.87
CA GLU A 95 11.00 -16.67 -7.92
C GLU A 95 10.07 -16.50 -9.14
N ILE A 96 10.04 -15.28 -9.67
CA ILE A 96 9.17 -14.90 -10.78
C ILE A 96 10.04 -14.30 -11.89
N LEU A 97 9.96 -14.86 -13.09
CA LEU A 97 10.69 -14.44 -14.28
C LEU A 97 10.05 -13.20 -14.93
N LEU A 98 10.14 -12.07 -14.22
CA LEU A 98 9.69 -10.77 -14.70
C LEU A 98 10.70 -9.67 -14.35
N SER A 99 11.01 -8.82 -15.32
CA SER A 99 12.02 -7.78 -15.17
C SER A 99 11.44 -6.42 -14.77
N GLY A 100 12.34 -5.46 -14.48
CA GLY A 100 12.00 -4.07 -14.19
C GLY A 100 11.35 -3.85 -12.82
N ARG A 101 11.49 -4.79 -11.88
CA ARG A 101 10.96 -4.63 -10.52
C ARG A 101 11.96 -3.89 -9.64
N THR A 102 11.48 -2.88 -8.93
CA THR A 102 12.23 -2.23 -7.85
C THR A 102 11.97 -2.95 -6.54
N LYS A 103 12.94 -2.87 -5.61
CA LYS A 103 12.81 -3.50 -4.29
C LYS A 103 11.58 -2.97 -3.56
N ASP A 104 10.79 -3.89 -3.00
CA ASP A 104 9.57 -3.61 -2.23
C ASP A 104 8.48 -2.83 -2.97
N ALA A 105 8.48 -2.85 -4.31
CA ALA A 105 7.41 -2.29 -5.13
C ALA A 105 6.04 -2.89 -4.82
N HIS A 106 6.00 -4.20 -4.56
CA HIS A 106 4.77 -4.96 -4.30
C HIS A 106 4.46 -5.13 -2.81
N ALA A 107 5.27 -4.54 -1.91
CA ALA A 107 5.12 -4.73 -0.47
C ALA A 107 3.76 -4.23 0.05
N GLY A 108 3.06 -5.08 0.78
CA GLY A 108 1.72 -4.80 1.31
C GLY A 108 0.57 -5.08 0.32
N GLY A 109 0.88 -5.42 -0.93
CA GLY A 109 -0.10 -5.84 -1.92
C GLY A 109 -0.50 -7.31 -1.79
N PHE A 110 -1.07 -7.85 -2.86
CA PHE A 110 -1.58 -9.21 -2.93
C PHE A 110 -1.10 -9.92 -4.19
N PHE A 111 -0.71 -11.18 -4.02
CA PHE A 111 -0.38 -12.12 -5.09
C PHE A 111 -1.58 -13.02 -5.33
N HIS A 112 -2.12 -12.98 -6.54
CA HIS A 112 -3.31 -13.72 -6.94
C HIS A 112 -2.92 -14.81 -7.92
N ILE A 113 -3.27 -16.06 -7.64
CA ILE A 113 -3.12 -17.13 -8.63
C ILE A 113 -4.40 -17.18 -9.46
N THR A 114 -4.28 -16.91 -10.75
CA THR A 114 -5.40 -16.68 -11.67
C THR A 114 -5.67 -17.87 -12.58
N GLY A 115 -4.67 -18.75 -12.76
CA GLY A 115 -4.79 -19.92 -13.63
C GLY A 115 -4.07 -21.16 -13.10
N ASN A 116 -4.52 -22.32 -13.58
CA ASN A 116 -3.90 -23.63 -13.37
C ASN A 116 -3.69 -24.01 -11.89
N THR A 117 -2.45 -24.33 -11.49
CA THR A 117 -2.14 -24.91 -10.18
C THR A 117 -2.24 -23.86 -9.08
N GLY A 118 -3.23 -24.01 -8.20
CA GLY A 118 -3.45 -23.09 -7.09
C GLY A 118 -4.39 -21.92 -7.40
N VAL A 119 -5.10 -21.98 -8.53
CA VAL A 119 -6.09 -20.96 -8.93
C VAL A 119 -7.05 -20.63 -7.79
N GLY A 120 -7.29 -19.33 -7.60
CA GLY A 120 -8.21 -18.78 -6.61
C GLY A 120 -7.59 -18.52 -5.24
N TYR A 121 -6.36 -18.99 -4.96
CA TYR A 121 -5.65 -18.57 -3.75
C TYR A 121 -5.09 -17.16 -3.93
N THR A 122 -5.15 -16.38 -2.84
CA THR A 122 -4.58 -15.03 -2.76
C THR A 122 -3.71 -14.94 -1.51
N TYR A 123 -2.50 -14.40 -1.66
CA TYR A 123 -1.52 -14.30 -0.60
C TYR A 123 -1.09 -12.85 -0.40
N GLY A 124 -0.96 -12.41 0.85
CA GLY A 124 -0.40 -11.10 1.15
C GLY A 124 1.09 -11.06 0.87
N ILE A 125 1.56 -9.99 0.22
CA ILE A 125 2.97 -9.80 -0.13
C ILE A 125 3.69 -9.05 0.99
N LYS A 126 4.73 -9.66 1.55
CA LYS A 126 5.61 -9.05 2.54
C LYS A 126 6.61 -8.08 1.91
N GLY A 127 7.17 -8.46 0.77
CA GLY A 127 8.10 -7.64 0.01
C GLY A 127 8.58 -8.38 -1.23
N ASN A 128 9.41 -7.71 -2.02
CA ASN A 128 10.02 -8.29 -3.20
C ASN A 128 11.44 -7.77 -3.38
N SER A 129 12.31 -8.56 -4.01
CA SER A 129 13.62 -8.06 -4.41
C SER A 129 13.54 -7.17 -5.65
N ALA A 130 14.59 -6.38 -5.89
CA ALA A 130 14.79 -5.80 -7.21
C ALA A 130 15.14 -6.92 -8.21
N THR A 131 14.84 -6.72 -9.49
CA THR A 131 15.19 -7.68 -10.55
C THR A 131 16.69 -7.98 -10.54
N GLY A 132 17.05 -9.26 -10.52
CA GLY A 132 18.44 -9.75 -10.47
C GLY A 132 19.10 -9.60 -9.10
N GLU A 133 18.37 -9.15 -8.07
CA GLU A 133 18.88 -8.98 -6.71
C GLU A 133 18.16 -9.88 -5.72
N LYS A 134 18.80 -10.10 -4.56
CA LYS A 134 18.23 -10.83 -3.42
C LYS A 134 17.44 -9.89 -2.51
N ILE A 135 16.48 -10.40 -1.74
CA ILE A 135 15.82 -9.59 -0.70
C ILE A 135 16.83 -9.27 0.41
N ASN A 136 17.53 -10.30 0.89
CA ASN A 136 18.54 -10.23 1.96
C ASN A 136 19.85 -10.95 1.58
N SER A 137 20.93 -10.68 2.30
CA SER A 137 22.24 -11.30 2.02
C SER A 137 22.28 -12.82 2.23
N THR A 138 21.35 -13.37 3.02
CA THR A 138 21.24 -14.80 3.33
C THR A 138 20.41 -15.59 2.32
N ASP A 139 19.78 -14.90 1.38
CA ASP A 139 18.92 -15.51 0.38
C ASP A 139 19.75 -16.27 -0.67
N LEU A 140 19.15 -17.28 -1.29
CA LEU A 140 19.76 -18.02 -2.39
C LEU A 140 19.95 -17.11 -3.62
N ALA A 141 20.87 -17.48 -4.52
CA ALA A 141 20.98 -16.81 -5.81
C ALA A 141 19.71 -17.02 -6.62
N LEU A 142 19.38 -16.06 -7.49
CA LEU A 142 18.29 -16.21 -8.44
C LEU A 142 18.77 -17.12 -9.57
N ASP A 143 17.84 -17.86 -10.16
CA ASP A 143 18.14 -18.73 -11.30
C ASP A 143 18.27 -17.92 -12.60
N ALA A 144 17.56 -16.78 -12.68
CA ALA A 144 17.67 -15.84 -13.80
C ALA A 144 18.04 -14.42 -13.35
N ALA A 145 18.88 -13.73 -14.12
CA ALA A 145 19.17 -12.31 -13.86
C ALA A 145 17.95 -11.39 -14.14
N THR A 146 16.95 -11.91 -14.85
CA THR A 146 15.72 -11.21 -15.24
C THR A 146 14.53 -11.57 -14.35
N SER A 147 14.75 -12.29 -13.24
CA SER A 147 13.71 -12.63 -12.28
C SER A 147 13.83 -11.77 -11.01
N PHE A 148 12.84 -11.89 -10.15
CA PHE A 148 12.85 -11.35 -8.80
C PHE A 148 12.22 -12.33 -7.82
N ILE A 149 12.47 -12.13 -6.52
CA ILE A 149 11.89 -12.95 -5.45
C ILE A 149 10.70 -12.21 -4.86
N LEU A 150 9.56 -12.89 -4.76
CA LEU A 150 8.40 -12.43 -4.01
C LEU A 150 8.33 -13.15 -2.66
N GLU A 151 8.28 -12.41 -1.55
CA GLU A 151 8.12 -12.97 -0.21
C GLU A 151 6.67 -12.77 0.27
N LEU A 152 6.03 -13.86 0.69
CA LEU A 152 4.65 -13.90 1.15
C LEU A 152 4.59 -13.86 2.68
N TYR A 153 3.49 -13.33 3.23
CA TYR A 153 3.21 -13.41 4.67
C TYR A 153 2.83 -14.83 5.10
N ASP A 154 1.97 -15.46 4.30
CA ASP A 154 1.44 -16.78 4.57
C ASP A 154 2.12 -17.80 3.65
N PRO A 155 2.42 -19.02 4.16
CA PRO A 155 2.99 -20.08 3.34
C PRO A 155 2.00 -20.57 2.29
N LEU A 156 2.52 -21.02 1.15
CA LEU A 156 1.73 -21.65 0.10
C LEU A 156 0.96 -22.86 0.62
N VAL A 157 -0.35 -22.89 0.36
CA VAL A 157 -1.23 -24.00 0.73
C VAL A 157 -1.15 -25.15 -0.28
N LEU A 158 -0.81 -24.83 -1.52
CA LEU A 158 -0.57 -25.79 -2.61
C LEU A 158 0.78 -25.50 -3.24
N ALA A 159 1.51 -26.56 -3.62
CA ALA A 159 2.72 -26.41 -4.41
C ALA A 159 2.38 -25.81 -5.77
N LEU A 160 3.16 -24.83 -6.23
CA LEU A 160 3.02 -24.28 -7.58
C LEU A 160 3.82 -25.13 -8.58
N ALA A 161 3.43 -25.03 -9.84
CA ALA A 161 4.07 -25.74 -10.93
C ALA A 161 4.80 -24.78 -11.86
N ASN A 162 5.98 -25.20 -12.32
CA ASN A 162 6.81 -24.44 -13.25
C ASN A 162 6.06 -24.18 -14.56
N ASP A 163 6.26 -22.99 -15.15
CA ASP A 163 5.82 -22.63 -16.51
C ASP A 163 4.36 -23.02 -16.82
N THR A 164 3.52 -23.02 -15.80
CA THR A 164 2.09 -23.40 -15.90
C THR A 164 1.23 -22.60 -14.94
N THR A 165 1.79 -21.78 -14.04
CA THR A 165 0.98 -21.07 -13.03
C THR A 165 0.84 -19.62 -13.45
N ASP A 166 -0.41 -19.21 -13.70
CA ASP A 166 -0.73 -17.83 -14.08
C ASP A 166 -1.02 -17.02 -12.81
N PHE A 167 -0.60 -15.76 -12.80
CA PHE A 167 -0.85 -14.89 -11.67
C PHE A 167 -1.08 -13.43 -12.07
N ALA A 168 -1.66 -12.69 -11.13
CA ALA A 168 -1.68 -11.24 -11.13
C ALA A 168 -1.18 -10.71 -9.77
N ILE A 169 -0.70 -9.47 -9.74
CA ILE A 169 -0.37 -8.76 -8.50
C ILE A 169 -1.22 -7.50 -8.44
N THR A 170 -1.92 -7.31 -7.32
CA THR A 170 -2.50 -6.02 -6.95
C THR A 170 -1.57 -5.35 -5.94
N GLY A 171 -1.04 -4.20 -6.30
CA GLY A 171 -0.18 -3.36 -5.48
C GLY A 171 -0.90 -2.89 -4.21
N SER A 172 -0.10 -2.50 -3.22
CA SER A 172 -0.66 -1.91 -2.00
C SER A 172 -1.22 -0.53 -2.30
N PRO A 173 -2.48 -0.21 -1.92
CA PRO A 173 -2.98 1.16 -2.02
C PRO A 173 -2.25 2.12 -1.08
N PHE A 174 -1.40 1.60 -0.18
CA PHE A 174 -0.67 2.40 0.81
C PHE A 174 0.84 2.45 0.53
N ASN A 175 1.27 2.04 -0.66
CA ASN A 175 2.65 2.16 -1.12
C ASN A 175 2.72 3.12 -2.31
N HIS A 176 3.82 3.86 -2.43
CA HIS A 176 4.00 4.87 -3.48
C HIS A 176 2.88 5.92 -3.58
N LEU A 177 2.38 6.41 -2.44
CA LEU A 177 1.39 7.49 -2.46
C LEU A 177 1.98 8.77 -3.03
N ARG A 178 1.21 9.40 -3.91
CA ARG A 178 1.48 10.72 -4.48
C ARG A 178 0.20 11.56 -4.45
N GLU A 179 0.33 12.85 -4.71
CA GLU A 179 -0.82 13.70 -4.97
C GLU A 179 -1.72 13.07 -6.05
N CYS A 180 -3.03 12.99 -5.81
CA CYS A 180 -3.96 12.49 -6.82
C CYS A 180 -3.99 13.49 -7.98
N PRO A 181 -3.69 13.10 -9.23
CA PRO A 181 -3.58 14.07 -10.32
C PRO A 181 -4.92 14.72 -10.64
N SER A 182 -4.86 15.97 -11.12
CA SER A 182 -5.98 16.63 -11.79
C SER A 182 -6.28 15.88 -13.08
N SER A 183 -7.54 15.51 -13.30
CA SER A 183 -8.02 14.54 -14.30
C SER A 183 -7.69 13.11 -13.92
N ALA A 184 -8.71 12.25 -13.93
CA ALA A 184 -8.59 10.82 -13.69
C ALA A 184 -7.71 10.17 -14.76
N ALA A 185 -6.40 10.27 -14.58
CA ALA A 185 -5.44 9.42 -15.26
C ALA A 185 -5.84 7.97 -14.97
N VAL A 186 -5.73 7.13 -16.00
CA VAL A 186 -6.30 5.76 -16.01
C VAL A 186 -5.72 4.84 -14.92
N ASP A 187 -4.64 5.26 -14.27
CA ASP A 187 -3.86 4.45 -13.34
C ASP A 187 -3.84 5.03 -11.90
N ASP A 188 -4.68 6.02 -11.58
CA ASP A 188 -4.71 6.61 -10.24
C ASP A 188 -5.94 6.21 -9.42
N CYS A 189 -5.69 5.62 -8.25
CA CYS A 189 -6.73 5.21 -7.31
C CYS A 189 -6.68 6.08 -6.04
N PRO A 190 -7.69 6.94 -5.78
CA PRO A 190 -7.70 7.80 -4.59
C PRO A 190 -7.74 6.93 -3.33
N THR A 191 -6.77 7.15 -2.45
CA THR A 191 -6.57 6.33 -1.26
C THR A 191 -7.02 7.05 0.00
N GLY A 192 -6.72 8.33 0.12
CA GLY A 192 -7.07 9.10 1.31
C GLY A 192 -6.54 10.52 1.30
N VAL A 193 -6.60 11.19 2.44
CA VAL A 193 -6.15 12.57 2.61
C VAL A 193 -4.95 12.63 3.53
N CYS A 194 -3.99 13.46 3.15
CA CYS A 194 -2.74 13.65 3.84
C CYS A 194 -2.91 14.50 5.12
N PRO A 195 -2.64 13.99 6.34
CA PRO A 195 -2.87 14.74 7.58
C PRO A 195 -1.74 15.71 7.94
N ILE A 196 -0.56 15.60 7.30
CA ILE A 196 0.63 16.44 7.47
C ILE A 196 1.30 16.63 6.11
N PRO A 197 2.18 17.63 5.90
CA PRO A 197 3.02 17.65 4.72
C PRO A 197 4.06 16.51 4.79
N PHE A 198 4.39 15.92 3.64
CA PHE A 198 5.50 14.98 3.49
C PHE A 198 6.58 15.56 2.59
N ASP A 199 7.81 15.47 3.07
CA ASP A 199 9.03 15.60 2.27
C ASP A 199 9.64 14.21 2.16
N ILE A 200 9.59 13.61 0.98
CA ILE A 200 10.03 12.22 0.77
C ILE A 200 11.54 12.07 0.90
N SER A 201 12.30 13.15 0.80
CA SER A 201 13.75 13.15 0.98
C SER A 201 14.14 13.02 2.46
N ILE A 202 13.22 13.34 3.37
CA ILE A 202 13.43 13.30 4.82
C ILE A 202 12.71 12.10 5.45
N ALA A 203 11.40 11.98 5.22
CA ALA A 203 10.55 11.08 5.99
C ALA A 203 9.33 10.61 5.19
N PRO A 204 9.48 9.62 4.28
CA PRO A 204 8.41 9.19 3.38
C PRO A 204 7.34 8.30 4.04
N TYR A 205 7.44 7.99 5.33
CA TYR A 205 6.49 7.10 6.01
C TYR A 205 5.60 7.84 7.01
N GLY A 206 4.30 7.57 6.97
CA GLY A 206 3.35 8.13 7.93
C GLY A 206 1.93 7.63 7.72
N TRP A 207 0.96 8.40 8.18
CA TRP A 207 -0.45 8.01 8.15
C TRP A 207 -1.20 8.73 7.04
N VAL A 208 -2.05 8.02 6.30
CA VAL A 208 -3.05 8.60 5.39
C VAL A 208 -4.44 8.39 5.99
N GLN A 209 -5.31 9.40 5.97
CA GLN A 209 -6.69 9.26 6.45
C GLN A 209 -7.61 8.76 5.34
N THR A 210 -8.34 7.69 5.56
CA THR A 210 -9.18 7.04 4.54
C THR A 210 -10.68 7.12 4.84
N TRP A 211 -11.04 7.46 6.08
CA TRP A 211 -12.44 7.53 6.52
C TRP A 211 -12.68 8.63 7.55
N GLY A 212 -13.91 9.16 7.57
CA GLY A 212 -14.39 10.12 8.56
C GLY A 212 -14.03 11.58 8.22
N PRO A 213 -14.27 12.52 9.14
CA PRO A 213 -14.05 13.94 8.88
C PRO A 213 -12.58 14.28 8.61
N ALA A 214 -12.30 14.90 7.47
CA ALA A 214 -10.99 15.39 7.06
C ALA A 214 -11.11 16.82 6.51
N ASN A 215 -10.07 17.63 6.66
CA ASN A 215 -9.99 18.93 6.01
C ASN A 215 -9.25 18.74 4.68
N VAL A 216 -9.91 19.00 3.55
CA VAL A 216 -9.45 18.60 2.22
C VAL A 216 -9.34 19.82 1.31
N LEU A 217 -8.26 19.89 0.52
CA LEU A 217 -8.04 20.92 -0.49
C LEU A 217 -9.24 20.97 -1.46
N GLN A 218 -9.75 22.15 -1.72
CA GLN A 218 -10.90 22.39 -2.60
C GLN A 218 -10.42 22.84 -3.97
N ASP A 219 -11.11 22.36 -5.00
CA ASP A 219 -10.92 22.81 -6.37
C ASP A 219 -11.18 24.32 -6.53
N GLY A 220 -10.33 24.99 -7.31
CA GLY A 220 -10.36 26.42 -7.61
C GLY A 220 -11.48 26.90 -8.55
N ALA A 221 -12.29 25.99 -9.07
CA ALA A 221 -13.44 26.25 -9.94
C ALA A 221 -14.73 25.59 -9.42
N ALA A 222 -14.64 24.49 -8.67
CA ALA A 222 -15.78 23.66 -8.28
C ALA A 222 -15.72 23.17 -6.81
N ALA A 223 -15.72 24.12 -5.86
CA ALA A 223 -15.73 23.79 -4.43
C ALA A 223 -16.88 22.85 -4.02
N THR A 224 -16.64 21.99 -3.02
CA THR A 224 -17.65 21.06 -2.50
C THR A 224 -18.82 21.82 -1.86
N THR A 225 -20.00 21.19 -1.87
CA THR A 225 -21.23 21.73 -1.27
C THR A 225 -21.71 20.81 -0.16
N LYS A 226 -22.26 21.39 0.90
CA LYS A 226 -22.77 20.65 2.06
C LYS A 226 -23.78 19.56 1.67
N GLY A 227 -23.52 18.34 2.12
CA GLY A 227 -24.36 17.17 1.91
C GLY A 227 -24.32 16.61 0.49
N GLN A 228 -23.56 17.21 -0.42
CA GLN A 228 -23.38 16.70 -1.78
C GLN A 228 -22.15 15.78 -1.87
N PRO A 229 -22.15 14.81 -2.81
CA PRO A 229 -20.99 13.98 -3.06
C PRO A 229 -19.77 14.82 -3.46
N ALA A 230 -18.63 14.51 -2.85
CA ALA A 230 -17.33 15.05 -3.21
C ALA A 230 -16.58 14.03 -4.05
N ALA A 231 -15.97 14.48 -5.15
CA ALA A 231 -15.19 13.67 -6.07
C ALA A 231 -13.76 14.18 -6.18
N VAL A 232 -12.88 13.36 -6.76
CA VAL A 232 -11.54 13.82 -7.21
C VAL A 232 -11.70 15.01 -8.14
N SER A 233 -10.91 16.06 -7.95
CA SER A 233 -10.91 17.25 -8.80
C SER A 233 -10.39 16.97 -10.23
N ASP A 234 -10.98 17.64 -11.21
CA ASP A 234 -10.48 17.66 -12.59
C ASP A 234 -9.65 18.92 -12.92
N GLY A 235 -9.69 19.95 -12.07
CA GLY A 235 -8.99 21.22 -12.24
C GLY A 235 -7.66 21.35 -11.50
N ASP A 236 -7.59 20.83 -10.27
CA ASP A 236 -6.46 20.99 -9.35
C ASP A 236 -6.04 19.63 -8.76
N ALA A 237 -4.75 19.30 -8.88
CA ALA A 237 -4.22 18.08 -8.28
C ALA A 237 -4.37 18.12 -6.75
N GLY A 238 -4.57 16.96 -6.14
CA GLY A 238 -4.77 16.83 -4.70
C GLY A 238 -6.07 17.43 -4.17
N ALA A 239 -6.89 18.06 -5.01
CA ALA A 239 -8.13 18.69 -4.58
C ALA A 239 -9.33 17.75 -4.72
N VAL A 240 -10.42 18.15 -4.07
CA VAL A 240 -11.76 17.59 -4.28
C VAL A 240 -12.70 18.63 -4.83
N GLN A 241 -13.67 18.17 -5.61
CA GLN A 241 -14.71 19.01 -6.20
C GLN A 241 -16.12 18.49 -5.92
N LEU A 242 -17.12 19.33 -6.17
CA LEU A 242 -18.51 18.87 -6.26
C LEU A 242 -18.64 17.89 -7.42
N ALA A 243 -19.11 16.66 -7.14
CA ALA A 243 -19.31 15.66 -8.17
C ALA A 243 -20.31 16.15 -9.23
N ASN A 244 -19.90 16.10 -10.50
CA ASN A 244 -20.66 16.59 -11.64
C ASN A 244 -20.81 15.55 -12.77
N ALA A 245 -20.12 14.41 -12.67
CA ALA A 245 -20.23 13.31 -13.63
C ALA A 245 -20.24 11.94 -12.95
N TYR A 246 -20.93 10.98 -13.58
CA TYR A 246 -21.10 9.62 -13.04
C TYR A 246 -19.83 8.77 -13.11
N THR A 247 -18.83 9.20 -13.87
CA THR A 247 -17.54 8.51 -14.04
C THR A 247 -16.49 8.98 -13.04
N GLU A 248 -16.77 10.00 -12.24
CA GLU A 248 -15.82 10.53 -11.27
C GLU A 248 -15.69 9.60 -10.07
N HIS A 249 -14.48 9.52 -9.52
CA HIS A 249 -14.24 8.78 -8.29
C HIS A 249 -14.77 9.57 -7.09
N ILE A 250 -15.87 9.09 -6.51
CA ILE A 250 -16.46 9.67 -5.30
C ILE A 250 -15.59 9.29 -4.10
N VAL A 251 -15.16 10.30 -3.33
CA VAL A 251 -14.29 10.12 -2.15
C VAL A 251 -15.03 10.31 -0.83
N GLY A 252 -16.24 10.88 -0.88
CA GLY A 252 -17.03 11.18 0.31
C GLY A 252 -18.15 12.19 0.03
N TYR A 253 -18.48 13.00 1.04
CA TYR A 253 -19.44 14.10 0.91
C TYR A 253 -19.00 15.35 1.69
N GLY A 254 -19.38 16.53 1.18
CA GLY A 254 -19.10 17.81 1.83
C GLY A 254 -19.82 17.93 3.17
N MET A 255 -19.12 18.29 4.24
CA MET A 255 -19.72 18.55 5.54
C MET A 255 -20.14 20.01 5.72
N GLU A 256 -19.49 20.92 4.99
CA GLU A 256 -19.81 22.34 4.85
C GLU A 256 -19.52 22.76 3.41
N ASP A 257 -19.92 23.98 3.04
CA ASP A 257 -19.58 24.57 1.74
C ASP A 257 -18.10 24.96 1.72
N GLY A 258 -17.40 24.59 0.66
CA GLY A 258 -15.98 24.92 0.46
C GLY A 258 -15.78 26.33 -0.09
N ASP A 259 -14.63 26.92 0.24
CA ASP A 259 -14.10 28.10 -0.45
C ASP A 259 -13.14 27.65 -1.55
N THR A 260 -13.08 28.43 -2.61
CA THR A 260 -12.27 28.20 -3.79
C THR A 260 -10.78 28.18 -3.44
N SER A 261 -10.07 27.08 -3.77
CA SER A 261 -8.65 26.87 -3.44
C SER A 261 -8.30 26.82 -1.94
N GLY A 262 -9.31 26.80 -1.05
CA GLY A 262 -9.14 26.64 0.39
C GLY A 262 -9.16 25.17 0.82
N HIS A 263 -9.30 24.92 2.12
CA HIS A 263 -9.60 23.60 2.66
C HIS A 263 -10.99 23.59 3.28
N ALA A 264 -11.76 22.54 3.05
CA ALA A 264 -13.09 22.37 3.61
C ALA A 264 -13.27 20.98 4.25
N PRO A 265 -14.17 20.85 5.23
CA PRO A 265 -14.43 19.56 5.86
C PRO A 265 -15.22 18.64 4.91
N VAL A 266 -14.66 17.46 4.65
CA VAL A 266 -15.28 16.36 3.89
C VAL A 266 -15.32 15.13 4.77
N PHE A 267 -16.42 14.40 4.73
CA PHE A 267 -16.50 13.09 5.35
C PHE A 267 -16.04 12.03 4.35
N LEU A 268 -14.84 11.49 4.55
CA LEU A 268 -14.24 10.50 3.65
C LEU A 268 -14.91 9.13 3.77
N GLN A 269 -15.05 8.44 2.63
CA GLN A 269 -15.67 7.13 2.51
C GLN A 269 -14.88 6.17 1.60
N LEU A 270 -13.54 6.16 1.69
CA LEU A 270 -12.68 5.40 0.79
C LEU A 270 -12.44 3.96 1.28
N ILE A 271 -11.77 3.81 2.43
CA ILE A 271 -11.40 2.51 3.00
C ILE A 271 -11.69 2.52 4.51
N PRO A 272 -12.70 1.77 5.00
CA PRO A 272 -13.13 1.79 6.42
C PRO A 272 -12.24 0.97 7.38
#